data_AF-A0A6A4HAS7-F1
#
_entry.id   AF-A0A6A4HAS7-F1
#
_cell.length_a   1.000
_cell.length_b   1.000
_cell.length_c   1.000
_cell.angle_alpha   90.00
_cell.angle_beta   90.00
_cell.angle_gamma   90.00
#
_symmetry.space_group_name_H-M   'P 1'
#
loop_
_entity.id
_entity.type
_entity.pdbx_description
1 polymer ?
#
loop_
_entity_poly.entity_id
_entity_poly.type
_entity_poly.pdbx_seq_one_letter_code
_entity_poly.pdbx_strand_id
1 'polypeptide(L)' 'VAERQSAVSGYPVVFFESVHSGSIFYLISGWTSVSAHHFWIESQANQELLALLTGIVGIKGLVHLDID' A
#
# COMPACT_ATOMS: atom_id res chain seq x y z
N VAL A 1 10.55 1.36 -2.34
CA VAL A 1 9.47 1.30 -1.32
C VAL A 1 8.66 0.04 -1.46
N ALA A 2 8.10 -0.25 -2.65
CA ALA A 2 7.38 -1.49 -2.94
C ALA A 2 8.13 -2.75 -2.47
N GLU A 3 9.40 -2.91 -2.83
CA GLU A 3 10.24 -4.03 -2.39
C GLU A 3 10.35 -4.16 -0.86
N ARG A 4 10.40 -3.03 -0.13
CA ARG A 4 10.49 -3.02 1.33
C ARG A 4 9.18 -3.46 1.97
N GLN A 5 8.04 -2.96 1.49
CA GLN A 5 6.73 -3.43 1.94
C GLN A 5 6.53 -4.89 1.56
N SER A 6 6.94 -5.32 0.36
CA SER A 6 6.84 -6.73 -0.05
C SER A 6 7.62 -7.64 0.90
N ALA A 7 8.83 -7.24 1.30
CA ALA A 7 9.65 -8.00 2.24
C ALA A 7 9.01 -8.11 3.63
N VAL A 8 8.34 -7.07 4.12
CA VAL A 8 7.64 -7.08 5.43
C VAL A 8 6.31 -7.84 5.36
N SER A 9 5.57 -7.66 4.28
CA SER A 9 4.24 -8.23 4.11
C SER A 9 4.27 -9.71 3.75
N GLY A 10 5.32 -10.18 3.07
CA GLY A 10 5.44 -11.52 2.51
C GLY A 10 4.75 -11.69 1.14
N TYR A 11 4.22 -10.62 0.57
CA TYR A 11 3.50 -10.61 -0.71
C TYR A 11 4.01 -9.50 -1.62
N PRO A 12 3.92 -9.63 -2.95
CA PRO A 12 4.31 -8.55 -3.85
C PRO A 12 3.34 -7.37 -3.74
N VAL A 13 3.90 -6.16 -3.67
CA VAL A 13 3.16 -4.91 -3.88
C VAL A 13 3.12 -4.59 -5.36
N VAL A 14 1.93 -4.54 -5.95
CA VAL A 14 1.71 -4.26 -7.37
C VAL A 14 0.90 -2.98 -7.56
N PHE A 15 1.23 -2.25 -8.62
CA PHE A 15 0.59 -1.00 -9.01
C PHE A 15 -0.08 -1.16 -10.37
N PHE A 16 -1.32 -0.69 -10.47
CA PHE A 16 -2.05 -0.61 -11.73
C PHE A 16 -2.59 0.79 -11.94
N GLU A 17 -2.67 1.23 -13.19
CA GLU A 17 -3.33 2.47 -13.58
C GLU A 17 -4.73 2.14 -14.11
N SER A 18 -5.71 3.00 -13.83
CA SER A 18 -7.05 2.84 -14.36
C SER A 18 -7.07 3.12 -15.86
N VAL A 19 -7.63 2.17 -16.64
CA VAL A 19 -7.88 2.37 -18.08
C VAL A 19 -8.89 3.49 -18.38
N HIS A 20 -9.65 3.93 -17.37
CA HIS A 20 -10.65 4.97 -17.50
C HIS A 20 -10.16 6.35 -17.04
N SER A 21 -9.04 6.43 -16.31
CA SER A 21 -8.52 7.69 -15.75
C SER A 21 -7.05 7.57 -15.36
N GLY A 22 -6.17 8.32 -16.02
CA GLY A 22 -4.73 8.30 -15.71
C GLY A 22 -4.33 8.95 -14.38
N SER A 23 -5.29 9.46 -13.61
CA SER A 23 -5.09 9.95 -12.24
C SER A 23 -5.48 8.93 -11.16
N ILE A 24 -5.98 7.76 -11.54
CA ILE A 24 -6.39 6.71 -10.60
C ILE A 24 -5.39 5.57 -10.69
N PHE A 25 -4.75 5.31 -9.56
CA PHE A 25 -3.84 4.18 -9.38
C PHE A 25 -4.42 3.23 -8.34
N TYR A 26 -4.26 1.93 -8.57
CA TYR A 26 -4.60 0.86 -7.66
C TYR A 26 -3.32 0.29 -7.08
N LEU A 27 -3.26 0.20 -5.76
CA LEU A 27 -2.21 -0.47 -5.02
C LEU A 27 -2.78 -1.75 -4.45
N ILE A 28 -2.22 -2.90 -4.82
CA ILE A 28 -2.68 -4.21 -4.37
C ILE A 28 -1.50 -4.96 -3.75
N SER A 29 -1.74 -5.56 -2.58
CA SER A 29 -0.79 -6.41 -1.85
C SER A 29 -1.56 -7.33 -0.90
N GLY A 30 -0.89 -8.36 -0.40
CA GLY A 30 -1.34 -9.14 0.76
C GLY A 30 -0.57 -8.77 2.03
N TRP A 31 -0.96 -9.39 3.14
CA TRP A 31 -0.25 -9.35 4.42
C TRP A 31 -0.23 -10.76 5.02
N THR A 32 0.93 -11.25 5.41
CA THR A 32 1.09 -12.54 6.11
C THR A 32 0.41 -12.57 7.47
N SER A 33 0.20 -11.41 8.08
CA SER A 33 -0.62 -11.24 9.27
C SER A 33 -1.05 -9.78 9.45
N VAL A 34 -2.10 -9.56 10.23
CA VAL A 34 -2.52 -8.22 10.67
C VAL A 34 -1.37 -7.51 11.41
N SER A 35 -0.61 -8.21 12.25
CA SER A 35 0.53 -7.63 12.96
C SER A 35 1.63 -7.13 12.02
N ALA A 36 1.92 -7.84 10.93
CA ALA A 36 2.88 -7.39 9.91
C ALA A 36 2.39 -6.10 9.21
N HIS A 37 1.09 -5.99 8.97
CA HIS A 37 0.48 -4.77 8.43
C HIS A 37 0.68 -3.56 9.36
N HIS A 38 0.37 -3.72 10.65
CA HIS A 38 0.58 -2.66 11.64
C HIS A 38 2.04 -2.27 11.79
N PHE A 39 2.94 -3.26 11.82
CA PHE A 39 4.38 -3.01 11.87
C PHE A 39 4.86 -2.17 10.68
N TRP A 40 4.39 -2.47 9.46
CA TRP A 40 4.70 -1.65 8.29
C TRP A 40 4.16 -0.22 8.42
N ILE A 41 2.91 -0.06 8.86
CA ILE A 41 2.28 1.26 9.03
C ILE A 41 3.12 2.15 9.94
N GLU A 42 3.56 1.62 11.07
CA GLU A 42 4.33 2.35 12.08
C GLU A 42 5.80 2.56 11.69
N SER A 43 6.29 1.86 10.67
CA SER A 43 7.68 1.94 10.25
C SER A 43 8.06 3.35 9.75
N GLN A 44 9.29 3.77 10.06
CA GLN A 44 9.83 5.04 9.59
C GLN A 44 9.71 5.20 8.06
N ALA A 45 9.97 4.14 7.30
CA ALA A 45 9.91 4.18 5.85
C ALA A 45 8.50 4.49 5.32
N ASN A 46 7.45 3.95 5.97
CA ASN A 46 6.08 4.24 5.58
C ASN A 46 5.64 5.64 6.04
N GLN A 47 6.11 6.10 7.19
CA GLN A 47 5.83 7.47 7.68
C GLN A 47 6.49 8.55 6.81
N GLU A 48 7.73 8.32 6.35
CA GLU A 48 8.40 9.19 5.39
C GLU A 48 7.65 9.25 4.05
N LEU A 49 7.14 8.11 3.57
CA LEU A 49 6.33 8.04 2.35
C LEU A 49 5.01 8.82 2.51
N LEU A 50 4.33 8.65 3.65
CA LEU A 50 3.11 9.37 3.96
C LEU A 50 3.36 10.88 3.94
N ALA A 51 4.42 11.36 4.59
CA ALA A 51 4.78 12.77 4.61
C ALA A 51 5.06 13.32 3.20
N LEU A 52 5.76 12.56 2.36
CA LEU A 52 6.08 12.94 0.98
C LEU A 52 4.82 13.07 0.11
N LEU A 53 3.86 12.14 0.27
CA LEU A 53 2.67 12.07 -0.58
C LEU A 53 1.49 12.90 -0.05
N THR A 54 1.60 13.41 1.17
CA THR A 54 0.57 14.24 1.80
C THR A 54 0.29 15.47 0.93
N GLY A 55 -0.98 15.66 0.55
CA GLY A 55 -1.41 16.76 -0.32
C GLY A 55 -1.15 16.56 -1.82
N ILE A 56 -0.47 15.48 -2.22
CA ILE A 56 -0.23 15.12 -3.62
C ILE A 56 -1.23 14.04 -4.07
N VAL A 57 -1.46 13.03 -3.23
CA VAL A 57 -2.37 11.92 -3.52
C VAL A 57 -3.57 11.94 -2.59
N GLY A 58 -4.73 11.59 -3.12
CA GLY A 58 -5.96 11.38 -2.36
C GLY A 58 -6.34 9.90 -2.32
N ILE A 59 -7.02 9.49 -1.25
CA ILE A 59 -7.57 8.13 -1.14
C ILE A 59 -8.99 8.15 -1.71
N LYS A 60 -9.18 7.46 -2.85
CA LYS A 60 -10.52 7.27 -3.43
C LYS A 60 -11.28 6.09 -2.81
N GLY A 61 -10.55 5.09 -2.30
CA GLY A 61 -11.11 3.94 -1.62
C GLY A 61 -10.03 3.05 -1.01
N LEU A 62 -10.41 2.24 -0.03
CA LEU A 62 -9.57 1.23 0.63
C LEU A 62 -10.46 0.06 1.00
N VAL A 63 -9.98 -1.17 0.76
CA VAL A 63 -10.69 -2.41 1.08
C VAL A 63 -9.69 -3.40 1.67
N HIS A 64 -10.04 -4.00 2.81
CA HIS A 64 -9.41 -5.23 3.28
C HIS A 64 -10.27 -6.40 2.82
N LEU A 65 -9.66 -7.33 2.09
CA LEU A 65 -10.31 -8.56 1.66
C LEU A 65 -9.89 -9.66 2.62
N ASP A 66 -10.88 -10.33 3.22
CA ASP A 66 -10.66 -11.60 3.90
C ASP A 66 -10.76 -12.69 2.83
N ILE A 67 -9.66 -13.41 2.60
CA ILE A 67 -9.58 -14.46 1.58
C ILE A 67 -9.24 -15.75 2.32
N ASP A 68 -10.13 -16.74 2.21
CA ASP A 68 -9.98 -18.09 2.79
C ASP A 68 -8.88 -18.91 2.07
#